data_AF-A0A257GT30-F1
#
_entry.id   AF-A0A257GT30-F1
#
_cell.length_a   1.000
_cell.length_b   1.000
_cell.length_c   1.000
_cell.angle_alpha   90.00
_cell.angle_beta   90.00
_cell.angle_gamma   90.00
#
_symmetry.space_group_name_H-M   'P 1'
#
loop_
_entity.id
_entity.type
_entity.pdbx_description
1 polymer ?
#
loop_
_entity_poly.entity_id
_entity_poly.type
_entity_poly.pdbx_seq_one_letter_code
_entity_poly.pdbx_strand_id
1 'polypeptide(L)'
;LMKDVDFKVFSGAANMKNGRVVALRVPGGSIEGGGITRSEIDAYTEFVKIYGAKGLAYIRVNDLSKGREGLQSPIVKNIHDKAVNEVLARTGAQDGDLIFFGADKEKIVNDAIGALRIKIGHSDFGKKNGLFEKGWRPMWVVDFPMFDYDEEAQRYTATHHPFTAPKDGHEDWMV
;
A
#
# COMPACT_ATOMS: atom_id res chain seq x y z
N LEU A 1 -8.07 10.40 6.28
CA LEU A 1 -6.86 10.58 7.11
C LEU A 1 -5.89 11.58 6.50
N MET A 2 -5.42 11.36 5.27
CA MET A 2 -4.38 12.22 4.67
C MET A 2 -4.92 13.40 3.85
N LYS A 3 -6.17 13.84 4.06
CA LYS A 3 -6.81 14.83 3.16
C LYS A 3 -6.26 16.25 3.35
N ASP A 4 -5.83 16.57 4.56
CA ASP A 4 -5.47 17.91 5.05
C ASP A 4 -3.97 18.04 5.38
N VAL A 5 -3.15 17.05 5.00
CA VAL A 5 -1.69 17.13 5.20
C VAL A 5 -1.03 18.00 4.14
N ASP A 6 0.04 18.70 4.53
CA ASP A 6 0.80 19.60 3.64
C ASP A 6 1.53 18.84 2.52
N PHE A 7 1.79 17.55 2.74
CA PHE A 7 2.39 16.69 1.72
C PHE A 7 1.43 16.43 0.55
N LYS A 8 1.55 17.24 -0.52
CA LYS A 8 0.66 17.26 -1.69
C LYS A 8 0.48 15.91 -2.39
N VAL A 9 1.49 15.05 -2.38
CA VAL A 9 1.36 13.70 -2.96
C VAL A 9 0.27 12.91 -2.23
N PHE A 10 0.23 13.00 -0.89
CA PHE A 10 -0.76 12.30 -0.08
C PHE A 10 -2.12 13.00 -0.09
N SER A 11 -2.16 14.32 0.11
CA SER A 11 -3.44 15.05 0.10
C SER A 11 -4.07 15.07 -1.29
N GLY A 12 -3.30 15.12 -2.36
CA GLY A 12 -3.81 14.95 -3.73
C GLY A 12 -4.49 13.61 -3.94
N ALA A 13 -3.81 12.50 -3.62
CA ALA A 13 -4.38 11.17 -3.74
C ALA A 13 -5.60 10.96 -2.82
N ALA A 14 -5.55 11.46 -1.57
CA ALA A 14 -6.63 11.29 -0.60
C ALA A 14 -7.91 12.09 -0.91
N ASN A 15 -7.81 13.15 -1.72
CA ASN A 15 -8.96 13.97 -2.13
C ASN A 15 -9.51 13.62 -3.52
N MET A 16 -8.79 12.81 -4.29
CA MET A 16 -9.24 12.32 -5.59
C MET A 16 -10.36 11.30 -5.44
N LYS A 17 -11.41 11.38 -6.27
CA LYS A 17 -12.61 10.50 -6.19
C LYS A 17 -12.25 9.01 -6.25
N ASN A 18 -11.31 8.64 -7.12
CA ASN A 18 -10.77 7.29 -7.29
C ASN A 18 -9.32 7.17 -6.79
N GLY A 19 -8.91 8.06 -5.88
CA GLY A 19 -7.58 8.03 -5.30
C GLY A 19 -7.54 7.29 -3.97
N ARG A 20 -6.36 6.77 -3.62
CA ARG A 20 -6.14 6.05 -2.37
C ARG A 20 -4.75 6.30 -1.84
N VAL A 21 -4.62 6.30 -0.51
CA VAL A 21 -3.33 6.22 0.18
C VAL A 21 -3.32 4.92 0.98
N VAL A 22 -2.38 4.02 0.66
CA VAL A 22 -2.19 2.73 1.33
C VAL A 22 -0.88 2.76 2.10
N ALA A 23 -0.92 2.29 3.35
CA ALA A 23 0.26 2.02 4.16
C ALA A 23 0.51 0.51 4.21
N LEU A 24 1.76 0.10 3.99
CA LEU A 24 2.23 -1.28 4.11
C LEU A 24 3.25 -1.34 5.24
N ARG A 25 2.86 -1.93 6.37
CA ARG A 25 3.77 -2.25 7.47
C ARG A 25 4.64 -3.45 7.10
N VAL A 26 5.93 -3.33 7.35
CA VAL A 26 6.94 -4.37 7.21
C VAL A 26 7.59 -4.60 8.58
N PRO A 27 7.17 -5.64 9.31
CA PRO A 27 7.71 -5.94 10.62
C PRO A 27 9.23 -6.13 10.59
N GLY A 28 9.96 -5.49 11.52
CA GLY A 28 11.42 -5.57 11.61
C GLY A 28 12.19 -4.86 10.49
N GLY A 29 11.51 -4.15 9.58
CA GLY A 29 12.13 -3.52 8.41
C GLY A 29 13.09 -2.37 8.74
N SER A 30 13.09 -1.87 9.97
CA SER A 30 13.96 -0.79 10.46
C SER A 30 14.95 -1.21 11.56
N ILE A 31 15.07 -2.51 11.86
CA ILE A 31 16.07 -2.99 12.83
C ILE A 31 17.49 -2.69 12.33
N GLU A 32 18.33 -2.13 13.19
CA GLU A 32 19.74 -1.85 12.86
C GLU A 32 20.50 -3.16 12.59
N GLY A 33 21.26 -3.21 11.49
CA GLY A 33 22.06 -4.39 11.11
C GLY A 33 21.28 -5.63 10.63
N GLY A 34 19.95 -5.57 10.58
CA GLY A 34 19.10 -6.70 10.13
C GLY A 34 17.83 -6.32 9.36
N GLY A 35 17.48 -5.03 9.34
CA GLY A 35 16.37 -4.47 8.59
C GLY A 35 16.68 -4.24 7.11
N ILE A 36 15.71 -3.69 6.40
CA ILE A 36 15.83 -3.33 4.99
C ILE A 36 16.78 -2.13 4.86
N THR A 37 17.78 -2.23 3.99
CA THR A 37 18.80 -1.20 3.75
C THR A 37 18.27 -0.05 2.89
N ARG A 38 19.02 1.06 2.81
CA ARG A 38 18.65 2.19 1.94
C ARG A 38 18.66 1.81 0.46
N SER A 39 19.66 1.04 0.03
CA SER A 39 19.76 0.55 -1.35
C SER A 39 18.59 -0.36 -1.72
N GLU A 40 18.12 -1.20 -0.80
CA GLU A 40 16.91 -2.00 -1.01
C GLU A 40 15.64 -1.15 -1.11
N ILE A 41 15.51 -0.09 -0.30
CA ILE A 41 14.41 0.88 -0.43
C ILE A 41 14.43 1.55 -1.81
N ASP A 42 15.60 1.95 -2.29
CA ASP A 42 15.74 2.57 -3.62
C ASP A 42 15.39 1.55 -4.73
N ALA A 43 15.82 0.28 -4.59
CA ALA A 43 15.42 -0.79 -5.51
C ALA A 43 13.91 -1.09 -5.48
N TYR A 44 13.27 -1.03 -4.31
CA TYR A 44 11.81 -1.15 -4.19
C TYR A 44 11.08 0.05 -4.79
N THR A 45 11.67 1.24 -4.69
CA THR A 45 11.15 2.46 -5.34
C THR A 45 11.15 2.31 -6.85
N GLU A 46 12.23 1.80 -7.45
CA GLU A 46 12.27 1.51 -8.89
C GLU A 46 11.32 0.37 -9.28
N PHE A 47 11.20 -0.65 -8.44
CA PHE A 47 10.28 -1.76 -8.69
C PHE A 47 8.82 -1.30 -8.78
N VAL A 48 8.35 -0.46 -7.87
CA VAL A 48 6.94 0.00 -7.89
C VAL A 48 6.62 0.92 -9.07
N LYS A 49 7.62 1.59 -9.66
CA LYS A 49 7.43 2.41 -10.87
C LYS A 49 7.01 1.60 -12.08
N ILE A 50 7.39 0.32 -12.15
CA ILE A 50 6.95 -0.61 -13.21
C ILE A 50 5.42 -0.76 -13.20
N TYR A 51 4.79 -0.58 -12.04
CA TYR A 51 3.34 -0.63 -11.85
C TYR A 51 2.68 0.76 -11.91
N GLY A 52 3.40 1.78 -12.38
CA GLY A 52 2.89 3.15 -12.56
C GLY A 52 2.97 4.05 -11.33
N ALA A 53 3.48 3.57 -10.19
CA ALA A 53 3.67 4.42 -9.02
C ALA A 53 4.75 5.48 -9.27
N LYS A 54 4.50 6.74 -8.89
CA LYS A 54 5.47 7.84 -9.09
C LYS A 54 6.63 7.84 -8.10
N GLY A 55 6.48 7.11 -6.99
CA GLY A 55 7.49 6.98 -5.95
C GLY A 55 7.00 6.12 -4.81
N LEU A 56 7.87 5.90 -3.83
CA LEU A 56 7.59 5.07 -2.66
C LEU A 56 8.01 5.84 -1.40
N ALA A 57 7.04 6.46 -0.74
CA ALA A 57 7.29 7.11 0.54
C ALA A 57 7.41 6.05 1.64
N TYR A 58 8.18 6.32 2.69
CA TYR A 58 8.34 5.40 3.81
C TYR A 58 8.56 6.12 5.13
N ILE A 59 8.30 5.43 6.23
CA ILE A 59 8.62 5.84 7.61
C ILE A 59 9.34 4.68 8.31
N ARG A 60 10.56 4.94 8.79
CA ARG A 60 11.25 4.06 9.74
C ARG A 60 10.77 4.38 11.15
N VAL A 61 10.26 3.38 11.86
CA VAL A 61 9.80 3.49 13.24
C VAL A 61 10.91 2.97 14.13
N ASN A 62 11.69 3.87 14.73
CA ASN A 62 12.83 3.48 15.55
C ASN A 62 12.46 3.41 17.05
N ASP A 63 11.68 4.38 17.53
CA ASP A 63 11.30 4.49 18.95
C ASP A 63 9.99 5.28 19.11
N LEU A 64 8.87 4.57 19.27
CA LEU A 64 7.54 5.17 19.42
C LEU A 64 7.40 6.00 20.69
N SER A 65 8.20 5.72 21.73
CA SER A 65 8.14 6.48 22.99
C SER A 65 8.61 7.93 22.83
N LYS A 66 9.45 8.19 21.82
CA LYS A 66 9.95 9.54 21.47
C LYS A 66 9.02 10.28 20.49
N GLY A 67 7.87 9.72 20.16
CA GLY A 67 6.93 10.31 19.21
C GLY A 67 7.61 10.60 17.86
N ARG A 68 7.52 11.85 17.40
CA ARG A 68 8.04 12.26 16.08
C ARG A 68 9.55 12.09 15.93
N GLU A 69 10.33 12.27 16.99
CA GLU A 69 11.80 12.14 16.93
C GLU A 69 12.27 10.70 16.74
N GLY A 70 11.45 9.74 17.16
CA GLY A 70 11.68 8.31 16.91
C GLY A 70 11.26 7.84 15.51
N LEU A 71 10.76 8.74 14.66
CA LEU A 71 10.39 8.44 13.28
C LEU A 71 11.41 9.04 12.32
N GLN A 72 12.08 8.19 11.57
CA GLN A 72 13.05 8.62 10.57
C GLN A 72 12.43 8.57 9.17
N SER A 73 12.14 9.74 8.59
CA SER A 73 11.66 9.83 7.22
C SER A 73 11.67 11.24 6.63
N PRO A 74 11.89 11.36 5.31
CA PRO A 74 11.82 12.64 4.62
C PRO A 74 10.40 13.26 4.60
N ILE A 75 9.34 12.46 4.80
CA ILE A 75 7.95 12.94 4.71
C ILE A 75 7.34 13.34 6.05
N VAL A 76 7.88 12.88 7.19
CA VAL A 76 7.28 13.09 8.52
C VAL A 76 7.09 14.57 8.84
N LYS A 77 8.03 15.43 8.42
CA LYS A 77 7.92 16.89 8.61
C LYS A 77 6.73 17.54 7.88
N ASN A 78 6.21 16.92 6.82
CA ASN A 78 5.11 17.42 6.00
C ASN A 78 3.76 16.77 6.35
N ILE A 79 3.71 16.00 7.43
CA ILE A 79 2.51 15.33 7.94
C ILE A 79 2.33 15.81 9.38
N HIS A 80 1.14 16.27 9.76
CA HIS A 80 0.86 16.71 11.14
C HIS A 80 0.72 15.51 12.10
N ASP A 81 0.96 15.73 13.40
CA ASP A 81 1.04 14.65 14.40
C ASP A 81 -0.21 13.79 14.47
N LYS A 82 -1.39 14.41 14.35
CA LYS A 82 -2.66 13.67 14.31
C LYS A 82 -2.68 12.60 13.21
N ALA A 83 -2.17 12.89 12.02
CA ALA A 83 -2.16 11.92 10.92
C ALA A 83 -1.09 10.84 11.13
N VAL A 84 0.08 11.22 11.65
CA VAL A 84 1.15 10.26 12.00
C VAL A 84 0.65 9.26 13.04
N ASN A 85 0.10 9.75 14.15
CA ASN A 85 -0.38 8.91 15.25
C ASN A 85 -1.48 7.94 14.80
N GLU A 86 -2.41 8.40 13.97
CA GLU A 86 -3.47 7.56 13.42
C GLU A 86 -2.94 6.50 12.45
N VAL A 87 -1.91 6.81 11.66
CA VAL A 87 -1.23 5.80 10.81
C VAL A 87 -0.59 4.74 11.66
N LEU A 88 0.19 5.13 12.68
CA LEU A 88 0.85 4.20 13.59
C LEU A 88 -0.18 3.30 14.29
N ALA A 89 -1.27 3.87 14.78
CA ALA A 89 -2.36 3.13 15.41
C ALA A 89 -3.04 2.14 14.44
N ARG A 90 -3.42 2.58 13.23
CA ARG A 90 -4.11 1.71 12.24
C ARG A 90 -3.22 0.61 11.69
N THR A 91 -1.93 0.88 11.52
CA THR A 91 -0.96 -0.12 11.04
C THR A 91 -0.50 -1.06 12.14
N GLY A 92 -0.70 -0.68 13.41
CA GLY A 92 -0.16 -1.41 14.55
C GLY A 92 1.37 -1.48 14.52
N ALA A 93 2.02 -0.45 13.99
CA ALA A 93 3.48 -0.41 13.86
C ALA A 93 4.15 -0.44 15.24
N GLN A 94 5.30 -1.09 15.31
CA GLN A 94 6.12 -1.23 16.51
C GLN A 94 7.53 -0.68 16.26
N ASP A 95 8.31 -0.55 17.33
CA ASP A 95 9.73 -0.20 17.24
C ASP A 95 10.47 -1.22 16.37
N GLY A 96 11.29 -0.72 15.45
CA GLY A 96 12.00 -1.53 14.48
C GLY A 96 11.22 -1.81 13.19
N ASP A 97 9.99 -1.31 13.03
CA ASP A 97 9.22 -1.52 11.80
C ASP A 97 9.49 -0.47 10.72
N LEU A 98 9.21 -0.84 9.47
CA LEU A 98 9.21 0.06 8.33
C LEU A 98 7.80 0.14 7.74
N ILE A 99 7.31 1.34 7.47
CA ILE A 99 6.01 1.53 6.81
C ILE A 99 6.25 2.15 5.44
N PHE A 100 5.85 1.46 4.38
CA PHE A 100 5.82 2.01 3.02
C PHE A 100 4.46 2.63 2.72
N PHE A 101 4.42 3.59 1.81
CA PHE A 101 3.20 4.26 1.38
C PHE A 101 3.11 4.33 -0.14
N GLY A 102 1.97 3.91 -0.67
CA GLY A 102 1.53 4.19 -2.03
C GLY A 102 0.43 5.24 -2.01
N ALA A 103 0.52 6.25 -2.86
CA ALA A 103 -0.45 7.35 -2.94
C ALA A 103 -0.66 7.76 -4.41
N ASP A 104 -1.75 7.31 -5.01
CA ASP A 104 -2.12 7.56 -6.40
C ASP A 104 -3.59 7.13 -6.63
N LYS A 105 -4.02 7.00 -7.90
CA LYS A 105 -5.25 6.29 -8.28
C LYS A 105 -5.29 4.89 -7.66
N GLU A 106 -6.48 4.45 -7.26
CA GLU A 106 -6.71 3.19 -6.56
C GLU A 106 -6.06 1.98 -7.27
N LYS A 107 -6.26 1.85 -8.59
CA LYS A 107 -5.68 0.77 -9.37
C LYS A 107 -4.14 0.72 -9.27
N ILE A 108 -3.48 1.86 -9.49
CA ILE A 108 -2.01 1.99 -9.44
C ILE A 108 -1.50 1.60 -8.05
N VAL A 109 -2.13 2.11 -7.00
CA VAL A 109 -1.68 1.83 -5.62
C VAL A 109 -1.88 0.36 -5.26
N ASN A 110 -3.02 -0.23 -5.61
CA ASN A 110 -3.31 -1.63 -5.33
C ASN A 110 -2.32 -2.55 -6.07
N ASP A 111 -2.05 -2.28 -7.35
CA ASP A 111 -1.09 -3.06 -8.15
C ASP A 111 0.34 -2.92 -7.59
N ALA A 112 0.81 -1.69 -7.38
CA ALA A 112 2.16 -1.41 -6.92
C ALA A 112 2.45 -1.95 -5.50
N ILE A 113 1.56 -1.67 -4.54
CA ILE A 113 1.75 -2.10 -3.15
C ILE A 113 1.45 -3.60 -2.99
N GLY A 114 0.51 -4.14 -3.75
CA GLY A 114 0.24 -5.58 -3.81
C GLY A 114 1.47 -6.35 -4.30
N ALA A 115 2.08 -5.91 -5.41
CA ALA A 115 3.30 -6.51 -5.94
C ALA A 115 4.48 -6.34 -4.97
N LEU A 116 4.64 -5.15 -4.37
CA LEU A 116 5.70 -4.88 -3.40
C LEU A 116 5.58 -5.80 -2.16
N ARG A 117 4.36 -5.98 -1.64
CA ARG A 117 4.09 -6.91 -0.52
C ARG A 117 4.61 -8.31 -0.82
N ILE A 118 4.32 -8.83 -2.00
CA ILE A 118 4.76 -10.17 -2.42
C ILE A 118 6.29 -10.20 -2.59
N LYS A 119 6.88 -9.19 -3.23
CA LYS A 119 8.34 -9.09 -3.42
C LYS A 119 9.09 -9.06 -2.09
N ILE A 120 8.62 -8.29 -1.11
CA ILE A 120 9.21 -8.23 0.23
C ILE A 120 9.04 -9.56 0.94
N GLY A 121 7.85 -10.18 0.90
CA GLY A 121 7.61 -11.48 1.53
C GLY A 121 8.58 -12.56 1.04
N HIS A 122 8.82 -12.63 -0.27
CA HIS A 122 9.70 -13.64 -0.87
C HIS A 122 11.20 -13.29 -0.82
N SER A 123 11.60 -12.10 -0.36
CA SER A 123 13.00 -11.73 -0.22
C SER A 123 13.68 -12.52 0.90
N ASP A 124 15.02 -12.49 0.95
CA ASP A 124 15.77 -13.14 2.03
C ASP A 124 15.46 -12.50 3.40
N PHE A 125 15.26 -11.17 3.42
CA PHE A 125 14.73 -10.47 4.59
C PHE A 125 13.36 -11.01 5.00
N GLY A 126 12.42 -11.13 4.06
CA GLY A 126 11.06 -11.61 4.34
C GLY A 126 11.04 -13.03 4.90
N LYS A 127 11.83 -13.93 4.31
CA LYS A 127 11.97 -15.32 4.78
C LYS A 127 12.60 -15.40 6.18
N LYS A 128 13.68 -14.64 6.42
CA LYS A 128 14.39 -14.62 7.72
C LYS A 128 13.52 -14.06 8.84
N ASN A 129 12.67 -13.09 8.53
CA ASN A 129 11.78 -12.41 9.50
C ASN A 129 10.37 -13.04 9.56
N GLY A 130 10.16 -14.23 8.99
CA GLY A 130 8.88 -14.94 9.08
C GLY A 130 7.72 -14.26 8.34
N LEU A 131 7.99 -13.37 7.39
CA LEU A 131 6.98 -12.70 6.57
C LEU A 131 6.45 -13.58 5.43
N PHE A 132 7.10 -14.72 5.21
CA PHE A 132 6.68 -15.74 4.27
C PHE A 132 6.73 -17.11 4.93
N GLU A 133 5.66 -17.88 4.75
CA GLU A 133 5.57 -19.26 5.18
C GLU A 133 5.39 -20.17 3.97
N LYS A 134 6.28 -21.16 3.83
CA LYS A 134 6.17 -22.13 2.73
C LYS A 134 5.03 -23.09 3.02
N GLY A 135 4.09 -23.20 2.09
CA GLY A 135 3.03 -24.20 2.16
C GLY A 135 1.81 -23.80 1.34
N TRP A 136 0.84 -24.72 1.27
CA TRP A 136 -0.43 -24.43 0.64
C TRP A 136 -1.28 -23.54 1.54
N ARG A 137 -1.85 -22.49 0.94
CA ARG A 137 -2.78 -21.54 1.56
C ARG A 137 -3.99 -21.33 0.63
N PRO A 138 -4.81 -22.37 0.40
CA PRO A 138 -5.94 -22.27 -0.52
C PRO A 138 -6.97 -21.29 0.04
N MET A 139 -7.53 -20.46 -0.83
CA MET A 139 -8.62 -19.55 -0.50
C MET A 139 -9.50 -19.29 -1.72
N TRP A 140 -10.73 -18.87 -1.48
CA TRP A 140 -11.66 -18.42 -2.51
C TRP A 140 -11.80 -16.91 -2.43
N VAL A 141 -11.66 -16.26 -3.58
CA VAL A 141 -12.09 -14.87 -3.75
C VAL A 141 -13.45 -14.94 -4.43
N VAL A 142 -14.44 -14.29 -3.83
CA VAL A 142 -15.83 -14.22 -4.30
C VAL A 142 -16.25 -12.75 -4.34
N ASP A 143 -17.45 -12.47 -4.84
CA ASP A 143 -17.99 -11.11 -4.96
C ASP A 143 -17.09 -10.17 -5.78
N PHE A 144 -16.61 -10.67 -6.92
CA PHE A 144 -15.95 -9.82 -7.90
C PHE A 144 -16.93 -8.77 -8.46
N PRO A 145 -16.45 -7.55 -8.78
CA PRO A 145 -17.22 -6.62 -9.59
C PRO A 145 -17.66 -7.26 -10.90
N MET A 146 -18.84 -6.88 -11.38
CA MET A 146 -19.36 -7.37 -12.66
C MET A 146 -18.60 -6.77 -13.85
N PHE A 147 -18.24 -5.50 -13.73
CA PHE A 147 -17.56 -4.72 -14.77
C PHE A 147 -16.38 -3.93 -14.21
N ASP A 148 -15.35 -3.80 -15.02
CA ASP A 148 -14.26 -2.86 -14.83
C ASP A 148 -14.27 -1.80 -15.93
N TYR A 149 -13.99 -0.55 -15.56
CA TYR A 149 -13.87 0.54 -16.51
C TYR A 149 -12.47 0.55 -17.14
N ASP A 150 -12.43 0.40 -18.45
CA ASP A 150 -11.22 0.53 -19.26
C ASP A 150 -10.99 2.01 -19.59
N GLU A 151 -9.98 2.63 -18.95
CA GLU A 151 -9.62 4.04 -19.20
C GLU A 151 -9.07 4.26 -20.62
N GLU A 152 -8.53 3.26 -21.32
CA GLU A 152 -8.01 3.44 -22.68
C GLU A 152 -9.14 3.34 -23.71
N ALA A 153 -9.97 2.31 -23.58
CA ALA A 153 -11.11 2.10 -24.47
C ALA A 153 -12.35 2.95 -24.12
N GLN A 154 -12.30 3.69 -23.00
CA GLN A 154 -13.37 4.55 -22.49
C GLN A 154 -14.72 3.83 -22.33
N ARG A 155 -14.70 2.56 -21.91
CA ARG A 155 -15.91 1.73 -21.78
C ARG A 155 -15.79 0.73 -20.63
N TYR A 156 -16.93 0.26 -20.16
CA TYR A 156 -16.96 -0.89 -19.25
C TYR A 156 -16.70 -2.20 -20.00
N THR A 157 -15.97 -3.09 -19.36
CA THR A 157 -15.69 -4.44 -19.82
C THR A 157 -16.03 -5.43 -18.70
N ALA A 158 -16.47 -6.64 -19.06
CA ALA A 158 -16.77 -7.66 -18.07
C ALA A 158 -15.47 -8.11 -17.38
N THR A 159 -15.44 -8.13 -16.05
CA THR A 159 -14.24 -8.49 -15.27
C THR A 159 -13.80 -9.94 -15.50
N HIS A 160 -14.74 -10.84 -15.78
CA HIS A 160 -14.46 -12.26 -16.10
C HIS A 160 -14.83 -12.60 -17.54
N HIS A 161 -16.14 -12.73 -17.78
CA HIS A 161 -16.70 -12.99 -19.10
C HIS A 161 -18.14 -12.44 -19.17
N PRO A 162 -18.65 -12.08 -20.36
CA PRO A 162 -19.96 -11.42 -20.50
C PRO A 162 -21.15 -12.27 -20.04
N PHE A 163 -20.97 -13.59 -19.86
CA PHE A 163 -22.01 -14.50 -19.36
C PHE A 163 -21.97 -14.75 -17.84
N THR A 164 -21.20 -13.96 -17.09
CA THR A 164 -21.16 -14.08 -15.62
C THR A 164 -22.49 -13.63 -15.07
N ALA A 165 -23.15 -14.44 -14.24
CA ALA A 165 -24.40 -14.02 -13.63
C ALA A 165 -24.12 -12.86 -12.65
N PRO A 166 -24.87 -11.75 -12.71
CA PRO A 166 -24.82 -10.75 -11.66
C PRO A 166 -25.32 -11.35 -10.35
N LYS A 167 -24.89 -10.77 -9.22
CA LYS A 167 -25.41 -11.13 -7.90
C LYS A 167 -26.87 -10.70 -7.78
N ASP A 168 -27.69 -11.49 -7.10
CA ASP A 168 -29.11 -11.19 -6.88
C ASP A 168 -29.30 -9.74 -6.38
N GLY A 169 -30.20 -8.99 -7.04
CA GLY A 169 -30.51 -7.59 -6.75
C GLY A 169 -29.54 -6.58 -7.39
N HIS A 170 -28.47 -7.02 -8.06
CA HIS A 170 -27.55 -6.12 -8.76
C HIS A 170 -27.99 -5.84 -10.21
N GLU A 171 -28.99 -6.55 -10.72
CA GLU A 171 -29.60 -6.31 -12.03
C GLU A 171 -30.10 -4.87 -12.20
N ASP A 172 -30.61 -4.25 -11.12
CA ASP A 172 -31.09 -2.87 -11.10
C ASP A 172 -29.97 -1.83 -11.29
N TRP A 173 -28.70 -2.24 -11.15
CA TRP A 173 -27.53 -1.36 -11.29
C TRP A 173 -26.94 -1.44 -12.70
N MET A 174 -27.45 -2.33 -13.55
CA MET A 174 -26.96 -2.58 -14.91
C MET A 174 -27.72 -1.80 -16.00
N VAL A 175 -28.68 -0.94 -15.61
CA VAL A 175 -29.55 -0.16 -16.52
C VAL A 175 -28.93 1.18 -16.90
#